data_AF-A0A939AEE1-F1
#
_entry.id   AF-A0A939AEE1-F1
#
_cell.length_a   1.000
_cell.length_b   1.000
_cell.length_c   1.000
_cell.angle_alpha   90.00
_cell.angle_beta   90.00
_cell.angle_gamma   90.00
#
_symmetry.space_group_name_H-M   'P 1'
#
loop_
_entity.id
_entity.type
_entity.pdbx_description
1 polymer ?
#
loop_
_entity_poly.entity_id
_entity_poly.type
_entity_poly.pdbx_seq_one_letter_code
_entity_poly.pdbx_strand_id
1 'polypeptide(L)'
;MNRARNIIGVLGWGLFVGIWTVTVAQTITPPYLEMFNAPAFPTGWTQTISGQLNSNRWSLEYTDIAGGTPYEAMATWAGWLESQGTSRLISPPVNTTGISELTVAFKHHWDDYSIGIFASVQYSHDLIYWQETDFLIMGGLGSVSGEESITISFLEADVTYIAWSLEGNHYNFNGWYVDDVGFDAEVLPAGPSIRIDGNGTLSWLEVPDALAYDIYSADTPNGIFNYRDSVINLNWSDPLFPQNRQFYRVRAVFIDP
;
A
#
# COMPACT_ATOMS: atom_id res chain seq x y z
N MET A 1 -32.19 -10.53 -34.93
CA MET A 1 -33.12 -9.55 -35.53
C MET A 1 -34.21 -9.21 -34.53
N ASN A 2 -34.56 -7.93 -34.42
CA ASN A 2 -35.64 -7.28 -33.63
C ASN A 2 -36.87 -8.16 -33.30
N ARG A 3 -37.59 -7.94 -32.20
CA ARG A 3 -38.10 -6.62 -31.75
C ARG A 3 -38.25 -6.46 -30.23
N ALA A 4 -37.65 -5.40 -29.70
CA ALA A 4 -38.16 -4.72 -28.51
C ALA A 4 -39.53 -4.07 -28.81
N ARG A 5 -40.35 -3.87 -27.78
CA ARG A 5 -41.63 -3.12 -27.89
C ARG A 5 -41.47 -1.75 -27.24
N ASN A 6 -41.80 -0.70 -27.99
CA ASN A 6 -42.19 0.63 -27.45
C ASN A 6 -43.42 0.44 -26.53
N ILE A 7 -43.80 1.31 -25.61
CA ILE A 7 -44.12 2.76 -25.66
C ILE A 7 -44.02 3.31 -24.19
N ILE A 8 -43.95 4.60 -23.84
CA ILE A 8 -44.28 5.89 -24.47
C ILE A 8 -43.08 6.87 -24.31
N GLY A 9 -43.03 7.98 -25.05
CA GLY A 9 -42.02 9.05 -24.86
C GLY A 9 -42.60 10.44 -24.55
N VAL A 10 -41.75 11.37 -24.12
CA VAL A 10 -41.98 12.82 -24.17
C VAL A 10 -40.77 13.48 -24.83
N LEU A 11 -41.02 14.24 -25.91
CA LEU A 11 -39.99 15.04 -26.58
C LEU A 11 -39.75 16.34 -25.80
N GLY A 12 -38.79 16.29 -24.88
CA GLY A 12 -38.19 17.50 -24.29
C GLY A 12 -36.75 17.64 -24.77
N TRP A 13 -36.43 18.75 -25.47
CA TRP A 13 -35.04 19.14 -25.74
C TRP A 13 -34.42 19.73 -24.46
N GLY A 14 -34.25 18.88 -23.45
CA GLY A 14 -33.45 19.14 -22.27
C GLY A 14 -32.09 18.49 -22.46
N LEU A 15 -31.04 19.31 -22.57
CA LEU A 15 -29.67 18.82 -22.46
C LEU A 15 -29.43 18.42 -21.00
N PHE A 16 -29.73 17.17 -20.65
CA PHE A 16 -29.37 16.61 -19.34
C PHE A 16 -27.85 16.47 -19.28
N VAL A 17 -27.18 17.55 -18.88
CA VAL A 17 -25.79 17.50 -18.40
C VAL A 17 -25.84 16.82 -17.03
N GLY A 18 -25.88 15.49 -17.05
CA GLY A 18 -25.54 14.70 -15.88
C GLY A 18 -24.09 14.98 -15.53
N ILE A 19 -23.86 15.88 -14.57
CA ILE A 19 -22.55 16.06 -13.96
C ILE A 19 -22.30 14.81 -13.12
N TRP A 20 -21.70 13.81 -13.75
CA TRP A 20 -21.09 12.70 -13.04
C TRP A 20 -19.87 13.25 -12.30
N THR A 21 -20.06 13.62 -11.03
CA THR A 21 -18.93 13.86 -10.13
C THR A 21 -18.25 12.52 -9.91
N VAL A 22 -17.17 12.27 -10.64
CA VAL A 22 -16.23 11.20 -10.31
C VAL A 22 -15.56 11.60 -9.01
N THR A 23 -16.08 11.10 -7.89
CA THR A 23 -15.39 11.18 -6.60
C THR A 23 -14.17 10.28 -6.70
N VAL A 24 -13.03 10.87 -7.08
CA VAL A 24 -11.73 10.20 -6.95
C VAL A 24 -11.54 9.89 -5.47
N ALA A 25 -11.30 8.61 -5.14
CA ALA A 25 -10.99 8.22 -3.77
C ALA A 25 -9.75 9.00 -3.31
N GLN A 26 -9.84 9.66 -2.15
CA GLN A 26 -8.73 10.47 -1.64
C GLN A 26 -7.54 9.54 -1.38
N THR A 27 -6.40 9.87 -2.00
CA THR A 27 -5.14 9.18 -1.73
C THR A 27 -4.68 9.50 -0.31
N ILE A 28 -4.35 8.47 0.45
CA ILE A 28 -3.76 8.56 1.80
C ILE A 28 -2.24 8.47 1.73
N THR A 29 -1.57 9.00 2.75
CA THR A 29 -0.11 8.94 2.92
C THR A 29 0.18 8.34 4.29
N PRO A 30 1.12 7.39 4.42
CA PRO A 30 1.60 6.95 5.72
C PRO A 30 2.21 8.12 6.54
N PRO A 31 2.14 8.09 7.87
CA PRO A 31 1.44 7.09 8.68
C PRO A 31 -0.09 7.24 8.59
N TYR A 32 -0.79 6.11 8.51
CA TYR A 32 -2.25 6.02 8.49
C TYR A 32 -2.72 4.94 9.48
N LEU A 33 -3.89 5.15 10.08
CA LEU A 33 -4.54 4.20 10.98
C LEU A 33 -6.04 4.19 10.71
N GLU A 34 -6.60 2.99 10.57
CA GLU A 34 -8.03 2.73 10.52
C GLU A 34 -8.44 1.81 11.67
N MET A 35 -9.49 2.21 12.40
CA MET A 35 -9.98 1.49 13.59
C MET A 35 -11.45 1.07 13.44
N PHE A 36 -11.97 1.14 12.21
CA PHE A 36 -13.29 0.67 11.80
C PHE A 36 -14.47 1.06 12.72
N ASN A 37 -14.38 2.19 13.42
CA ASN A 37 -15.27 2.58 14.53
C ASN A 37 -16.74 2.92 14.16
N ALA A 38 -17.23 2.52 12.99
CA ALA A 38 -18.54 2.84 12.45
C ALA A 38 -19.16 1.67 11.63
N PRO A 39 -20.50 1.58 11.53
CA PRO A 39 -21.22 0.50 10.81
C PRO A 39 -21.13 0.59 9.27
N ALA A 40 -20.17 1.33 8.72
CA ALA A 40 -20.01 1.54 7.30
C ALA A 40 -18.51 1.64 6.96
N PHE A 41 -18.13 1.12 5.79
CA PHE A 41 -16.74 1.23 5.34
C PHE A 41 -16.24 2.68 5.36
N PRO A 42 -15.06 2.95 5.94
CA PRO A 42 -14.47 4.28 5.94
C PRO A 42 -14.21 4.79 4.51
N THR A 43 -14.04 6.11 4.36
CA THR A 43 -13.94 6.71 3.03
C THR A 43 -12.73 6.18 2.26
N GLY A 44 -12.95 5.67 1.05
CA GLY A 44 -11.91 5.09 0.19
C GLY A 44 -11.72 3.59 0.35
N TRP A 45 -12.17 2.98 1.45
CA TRP A 45 -12.23 1.53 1.57
C TRP A 45 -13.28 0.95 0.62
N THR A 46 -12.91 -0.12 -0.08
CA THR A 46 -13.77 -0.79 -1.06
C THR A 46 -13.61 -2.30 -0.94
N GLN A 47 -14.38 -3.06 -1.72
CA GLN A 47 -14.18 -4.49 -1.84
C GLN A 47 -14.52 -4.98 -3.25
N THR A 48 -13.94 -6.11 -3.64
CA THR A 48 -14.22 -6.77 -4.92
C THR A 48 -14.43 -8.27 -4.73
N ILE A 49 -15.14 -8.88 -5.67
CA ILE A 49 -15.30 -10.33 -5.78
C ILE A 49 -15.03 -10.79 -7.23
N SER A 50 -14.62 -12.03 -7.39
CA SER A 50 -14.47 -12.69 -8.70
C SER A 50 -14.72 -14.20 -8.60
N GLY A 51 -14.75 -14.88 -9.75
CA GLY A 51 -15.05 -16.31 -9.83
C GLY A 51 -16.56 -16.58 -9.81
N GLN A 52 -17.00 -17.50 -8.95
CA GLN A 52 -18.41 -17.90 -8.79
C GLN A 52 -19.13 -17.15 -7.66
N LEU A 53 -18.42 -16.29 -6.91
CA LEU A 53 -19.03 -15.43 -5.89
C LEU A 53 -20.03 -14.46 -6.52
N ASN A 54 -21.24 -14.39 -5.98
CA ASN A 54 -22.32 -13.52 -6.48
C ASN A 54 -22.55 -12.26 -5.61
N SER A 55 -21.88 -12.16 -4.47
CA SER A 55 -22.10 -11.10 -3.47
C SER A 55 -20.83 -10.80 -2.68
N ASN A 56 -20.61 -9.51 -2.42
CA ASN A 56 -19.58 -8.96 -1.52
C ASN A 56 -19.56 -9.72 -0.19
N ARG A 57 -18.37 -10.10 0.29
CA ARG A 57 -18.21 -10.94 1.50
C ARG A 57 -17.86 -10.16 2.75
N TRP A 58 -17.35 -8.94 2.62
CA TRP A 58 -16.89 -8.11 3.73
C TRP A 58 -17.99 -7.16 4.23
N SER A 59 -18.17 -7.05 5.54
CA SER A 59 -19.05 -6.09 6.23
C SER A 59 -18.35 -5.49 7.45
N LEU A 60 -18.97 -4.47 8.07
CA LEU A 60 -18.54 -3.95 9.37
C LEU A 60 -19.47 -4.54 10.44
N GLU A 61 -18.91 -5.27 11.39
CA GLU A 61 -19.68 -5.97 12.43
C GLU A 61 -19.38 -5.40 13.81
N TYR A 62 -20.41 -5.31 14.66
CA TYR A 62 -20.28 -4.74 16.01
C TYR A 62 -19.73 -5.78 17.00
N THR A 63 -18.49 -6.17 16.78
CA THR A 63 -17.75 -7.19 17.54
C THR A 63 -16.30 -6.73 17.75
N ASP A 64 -15.59 -7.41 18.65
CA ASP A 64 -14.20 -7.15 19.07
C ASP A 64 -13.31 -8.40 18.91
N ILE A 65 -13.63 -9.29 17.96
CA ILE A 65 -13.08 -10.64 17.85
C ILE A 65 -11.61 -10.63 17.39
N ALA A 66 -11.20 -9.65 16.57
CA ALA A 66 -9.81 -9.37 16.24
C ALA A 66 -9.00 -8.78 17.42
N GLY A 67 -9.66 -8.20 18.44
CA GLY A 67 -9.01 -7.65 19.64
C GLY A 67 -8.77 -6.13 19.63
N GLY A 68 -9.50 -5.36 18.83
CA GLY A 68 -9.57 -3.90 18.90
C GLY A 68 -10.82 -3.39 19.61
N THR A 69 -11.50 -2.40 19.05
CA THR A 69 -12.77 -1.84 19.59
C THR A 69 -13.87 -1.93 18.53
N PRO A 70 -15.12 -2.33 18.86
CA PRO A 70 -16.18 -2.43 17.86
C PRO A 70 -16.36 -1.12 17.06
N TYR A 71 -16.48 -1.15 15.73
CA TYR A 71 -16.70 -2.30 14.84
C TYR A 71 -15.39 -2.81 14.23
N GLU A 72 -15.43 -4.00 13.64
CA GLU A 72 -14.32 -4.58 12.88
C GLU A 72 -14.77 -5.02 11.47
N ALA A 73 -13.83 -5.16 10.54
CA ALA A 73 -14.14 -5.63 9.18
C ALA A 73 -14.18 -7.17 9.14
N MET A 74 -15.35 -7.75 8.87
CA MET A 74 -15.57 -9.19 8.83
C MET A 74 -15.84 -9.69 7.41
N ALA A 75 -15.07 -10.68 6.94
CA ALA A 75 -15.45 -11.53 5.82
C ALA A 75 -16.38 -12.67 6.29
N THR A 76 -17.48 -12.88 5.56
CA THR A 76 -18.44 -13.96 5.81
C THR A 76 -18.37 -15.07 4.77
N TRP A 77 -18.61 -16.30 5.21
CA TRP A 77 -18.68 -17.51 4.38
C TRP A 77 -19.75 -17.41 3.27
N ALA A 78 -19.62 -18.23 2.23
CA ALA A 78 -20.54 -18.27 1.09
C ALA A 78 -21.23 -19.63 0.94
N GLY A 79 -22.47 -19.63 0.47
CA GLY A 79 -23.25 -20.85 0.23
C GLY A 79 -22.57 -21.80 -0.77
N TRP A 80 -22.69 -23.10 -0.51
CA TRP A 80 -21.97 -24.19 -1.21
C TRP A 80 -22.01 -24.17 -2.75
N LEU A 81 -23.03 -23.58 -3.37
CA LEU A 81 -23.19 -23.52 -4.82
C LEU A 81 -22.37 -22.40 -5.50
N GLU A 82 -21.98 -21.38 -4.75
CA GLU A 82 -21.47 -20.10 -5.26
C GLU A 82 -20.25 -19.65 -4.43
N SER A 83 -19.42 -20.60 -4.02
CA SER A 83 -18.36 -20.38 -3.04
C SER A 83 -16.94 -20.33 -3.62
N GLN A 84 -16.69 -20.83 -4.83
CA GLN A 84 -15.35 -20.79 -5.42
C GLN A 84 -15.05 -19.41 -6.02
N GLY A 85 -14.01 -18.72 -5.57
CA GLY A 85 -13.61 -17.45 -6.15
C GLY A 85 -12.55 -16.71 -5.34
N THR A 86 -12.53 -15.39 -5.49
CA THR A 86 -11.67 -14.49 -4.71
C THR A 86 -12.49 -13.31 -4.19
N SER A 87 -12.35 -12.95 -2.92
CA SER A 87 -12.93 -11.74 -2.31
C SER A 87 -11.83 -10.90 -1.67
N ARG A 88 -11.82 -9.59 -1.92
CA ARG A 88 -10.82 -8.66 -1.36
C ARG A 88 -11.51 -7.51 -0.63
N LEU A 89 -11.11 -7.24 0.62
CA LEU A 89 -11.27 -5.94 1.25
C LEU A 89 -10.06 -5.09 0.85
N ILE A 90 -10.28 -3.87 0.38
CA ILE A 90 -9.24 -3.04 -0.27
C ILE A 90 -9.18 -1.69 0.42
N SER A 91 -7.98 -1.25 0.77
CA SER A 91 -7.69 0.05 1.38
C SER A 91 -8.05 1.22 0.44
N PRO A 92 -8.09 2.46 0.96
CA PRO A 92 -7.95 3.65 0.12
C PRO A 92 -6.62 3.58 -0.68
N PRO A 93 -6.51 4.29 -1.82
CA PRO A 93 -5.25 4.38 -2.54
C PRO A 93 -4.18 5.03 -1.64
N VAL A 94 -3.04 4.37 -1.48
CA VAL A 94 -1.87 4.84 -0.72
C VAL A 94 -0.87 5.44 -1.70
N ASN A 95 -0.39 6.65 -1.43
CA ASN A 95 0.76 7.20 -2.16
C ASN A 95 2.04 6.63 -1.53
N THR A 96 2.83 5.90 -2.30
CA THR A 96 4.10 5.32 -1.85
C THR A 96 5.32 5.90 -2.60
N THR A 97 5.14 7.02 -3.31
CA THR A 97 6.24 7.71 -4.00
C THR A 97 7.35 8.13 -3.02
N GLY A 98 8.53 7.52 -3.15
CA GLY A 98 9.68 7.74 -2.28
C GLY A 98 9.72 6.88 -1.00
N ILE A 99 8.78 5.95 -0.84
CA ILE A 99 8.76 4.98 0.26
C ILE A 99 9.47 3.71 -0.21
N SER A 100 10.57 3.33 0.47
CA SER A 100 11.26 2.08 0.16
C SER A 100 10.55 0.89 0.76
N GLU A 101 10.01 1.04 1.97
CA GLU A 101 9.36 -0.02 2.73
C GLU A 101 8.08 0.50 3.39
N LEU A 102 6.96 -0.18 3.13
CA LEU A 102 5.69 0.05 3.79
C LEU A 102 5.43 -1.07 4.79
N THR A 103 5.31 -0.74 6.07
CA THR A 103 4.86 -1.66 7.10
C THR A 103 3.34 -1.62 7.18
N VAL A 104 2.68 -2.76 6.97
CA VAL A 104 1.25 -2.94 7.19
C VAL A 104 1.06 -3.75 8.46
N ALA A 105 0.51 -3.13 9.49
CA ALA A 105 0.16 -3.76 10.75
C ALA A 105 -1.37 -3.86 10.89
N PHE A 106 -1.88 -4.95 11.46
CA PHE A 106 -3.31 -5.13 11.71
C PHE A 106 -3.55 -6.20 12.77
N LYS A 107 -4.69 -6.12 13.45
CA LYS A 107 -5.21 -7.21 14.28
C LYS A 107 -6.13 -8.10 13.46
N HIS A 108 -6.16 -9.40 13.75
CA HIS A 108 -7.07 -10.30 13.07
C HIS A 108 -7.51 -11.52 13.89
N HIS A 109 -8.62 -12.10 13.46
CA HIS A 109 -9.07 -13.43 13.85
C HIS A 109 -9.56 -14.20 12.62
N TRP A 110 -8.88 -15.28 12.27
CA TRP A 110 -9.29 -16.24 11.25
C TRP A 110 -9.97 -17.44 11.92
N ASP A 111 -11.15 -17.83 11.44
CA ASP A 111 -11.82 -19.07 11.86
C ASP A 111 -12.29 -19.88 10.65
N ASP A 112 -11.82 -21.13 10.56
CA ASP A 112 -12.05 -22.00 9.41
C ASP A 112 -12.92 -23.24 9.67
N TYR A 113 -13.33 -23.87 8.56
CA TYR A 113 -14.14 -25.09 8.55
C TYR A 113 -13.44 -26.24 7.82
N SER A 114 -12.68 -25.95 6.76
CA SER A 114 -11.97 -26.97 5.99
C SER A 114 -10.82 -26.41 5.13
N ILE A 115 -10.08 -27.32 4.50
CA ILE A 115 -9.03 -26.99 3.53
C ILE A 115 -9.59 -26.37 2.24
N GLY A 116 -8.74 -25.72 1.46
CA GLY A 116 -9.10 -25.23 0.11
C GLY A 116 -9.64 -23.80 0.07
N ILE A 117 -9.37 -23.02 1.10
CA ILE A 117 -9.39 -21.56 1.07
C ILE A 117 -8.08 -21.03 1.69
N PHE A 118 -7.63 -19.88 1.19
CA PHE A 118 -6.43 -19.18 1.63
C PHE A 118 -6.82 -17.75 1.99
N ALA A 119 -6.24 -17.22 3.06
CA ALA A 119 -6.30 -15.81 3.40
C ALA A 119 -4.88 -15.22 3.25
N SER A 120 -4.72 -14.15 2.48
CA SER A 120 -3.44 -13.46 2.31
C SER A 120 -3.61 -11.94 2.34
N VAL A 121 -2.51 -11.22 2.55
CA VAL A 121 -2.45 -9.79 2.25
C VAL A 121 -1.77 -9.63 0.89
N GLN A 122 -2.38 -8.83 0.03
CA GLN A 122 -1.92 -8.56 -1.32
C GLN A 122 -1.78 -7.05 -1.54
N TYR A 123 -0.97 -6.65 -2.52
CA TYR A 123 -0.93 -5.27 -3.00
C TYR A 123 -1.12 -5.16 -4.51
N SER A 124 -1.53 -3.98 -4.99
CA SER A 124 -1.73 -3.68 -6.41
C SER A 124 -1.51 -2.20 -6.70
N HIS A 125 -1.06 -1.86 -7.90
CA HIS A 125 -0.96 -0.47 -8.37
C HIS A 125 -2.11 -0.06 -9.30
N ASP A 126 -2.95 -1.00 -9.75
CA ASP A 126 -3.99 -0.76 -10.76
C ASP A 126 -5.33 -1.49 -10.51
N LEU A 127 -5.46 -2.21 -9.39
CA LEU A 127 -6.59 -3.06 -9.00
C LEU A 127 -6.84 -4.28 -9.90
N ILE A 128 -6.02 -4.48 -10.94
CA ILE A 128 -6.14 -5.59 -11.92
C ILE A 128 -5.11 -6.67 -11.59
N TYR A 129 -3.85 -6.29 -11.43
CA TYR A 129 -2.76 -7.20 -11.08
C TYR A 129 -2.45 -7.09 -9.59
N TRP A 130 -2.58 -8.21 -8.90
CA TRP A 130 -2.34 -8.33 -7.46
C TRP A 130 -1.09 -9.15 -7.21
N GLN A 131 -0.26 -8.68 -6.29
CA GLN A 131 0.99 -9.28 -5.86
C GLN A 131 0.80 -9.80 -4.43
N GLU A 132 1.30 -11.00 -4.14
CA GLU A 132 1.28 -11.54 -2.77
C GLU A 132 2.31 -10.85 -1.87
N THR A 133 2.07 -10.92 -0.56
CA THR A 133 3.04 -10.63 0.49
C THR A 133 3.40 -11.92 1.25
N ASP A 134 4.25 -11.84 2.26
CA ASP A 134 4.63 -13.00 3.09
C ASP A 134 3.52 -13.46 4.06
N PHE A 135 2.42 -12.70 4.22
CA PHE A 135 1.28 -13.14 5.03
C PHE A 135 0.36 -14.10 4.26
N LEU A 136 0.30 -15.35 4.72
CA LEU A 136 -0.55 -16.41 4.17
C LEU A 136 -1.06 -17.34 5.28
N ILE A 137 -2.38 -17.51 5.35
CA ILE A 137 -3.05 -18.54 6.14
C ILE A 137 -3.65 -19.58 5.19
N MET A 138 -3.41 -20.86 5.49
CA MET A 138 -4.03 -22.00 4.79
C MET A 138 -5.20 -22.52 5.63
N GLY A 139 -6.39 -22.59 5.02
CA GLY A 139 -7.58 -23.14 5.67
C GLY A 139 -7.44 -24.63 6.03
N GLY A 140 -8.18 -25.05 7.05
CA GLY A 140 -8.19 -26.40 7.61
C GLY A 140 -7.08 -26.68 8.62
N LEU A 141 -6.41 -25.63 9.11
CA LEU A 141 -5.39 -25.71 10.17
C LEU A 141 -5.92 -25.22 11.53
N GLY A 142 -7.16 -24.73 11.58
CA GLY A 142 -7.80 -24.19 12.77
C GLY A 142 -7.66 -22.67 12.88
N SER A 143 -8.30 -22.11 13.89
CA SER A 143 -8.39 -20.66 14.06
C SER A 143 -7.03 -20.03 14.38
N VAL A 144 -6.72 -18.89 13.75
CA VAL A 144 -5.47 -18.11 13.92
C VAL A 144 -5.85 -16.72 14.41
N SER A 145 -5.10 -16.12 15.32
CA SER A 145 -5.41 -14.78 15.86
C SER A 145 -4.18 -14.09 16.39
N GLY A 146 -4.15 -12.77 16.28
CA GLY A 146 -3.07 -11.96 16.82
C GLY A 146 -3.02 -10.56 16.20
N GLU A 147 -1.92 -9.89 16.50
CA GLU A 147 -1.47 -8.71 15.77
C GLU A 147 -0.39 -9.16 14.79
N GLU A 148 -0.55 -8.78 13.54
CA GLU A 148 0.31 -9.16 12.42
C GLU A 148 0.97 -7.90 11.85
N SER A 149 2.21 -8.05 11.39
CA SER A 149 2.99 -6.96 10.81
C SER A 149 3.81 -7.49 9.63
N ILE A 150 3.58 -6.93 8.45
CA ILE A 150 4.31 -7.27 7.23
C ILE A 150 5.02 -6.03 6.67
N THR A 151 6.20 -6.24 6.11
CA THR A 151 6.95 -5.22 5.38
C THR A 151 6.85 -5.49 3.89
N ILE A 152 6.46 -4.47 3.12
CA ILE A 152 6.39 -4.52 1.65
C ILE A 152 7.45 -3.58 1.09
N SER A 153 8.57 -4.13 0.63
CA SER A 153 9.70 -3.37 0.08
C SER A 153 9.51 -3.03 -1.41
N PHE A 154 10.24 -2.01 -1.89
CA PHE A 154 10.32 -1.53 -3.27
C PHE A 154 9.03 -0.89 -3.86
N LEU A 155 8.22 -0.24 -3.02
CA LEU A 155 6.94 0.37 -3.41
C LEU A 155 7.07 1.80 -4.01
N GLU A 156 7.81 1.99 -5.09
CA GLU A 156 7.91 3.31 -5.76
C GLU A 156 6.72 3.59 -6.71
N ALA A 157 5.55 3.98 -6.18
CA ALA A 157 4.35 4.26 -6.99
C ALA A 157 3.47 5.40 -6.45
N ASP A 158 2.90 6.19 -7.38
CA ASP A 158 1.91 7.24 -7.08
C ASP A 158 0.63 6.68 -6.43
N VAL A 159 0.33 5.40 -6.68
CA VAL A 159 -0.82 4.66 -6.14
C VAL A 159 -0.42 3.21 -5.85
N THR A 160 -0.69 2.79 -4.62
CA THR A 160 -0.62 1.42 -4.13
C THR A 160 -1.89 1.12 -3.33
N TYR A 161 -2.52 -0.03 -3.56
CA TYR A 161 -3.66 -0.53 -2.81
C TYR A 161 -3.22 -1.74 -2.01
N ILE A 162 -3.60 -1.83 -0.73
CA ILE A 162 -3.40 -3.00 0.10
C ILE A 162 -4.75 -3.73 0.24
N ALA A 163 -4.74 -5.06 0.23
CA ALA A 163 -5.97 -5.83 0.34
C ALA A 163 -5.83 -7.10 1.19
N TRP A 164 -6.84 -7.35 2.02
CA TRP A 164 -7.08 -8.60 2.71
C TRP A 164 -7.88 -9.50 1.76
N SER A 165 -7.20 -10.51 1.22
CA SER A 165 -7.65 -11.35 0.13
C SER A 165 -8.01 -12.73 0.62
N LEU A 166 -9.17 -13.23 0.20
CA LEU A 166 -9.59 -14.62 0.38
C LEU A 166 -9.68 -15.27 -0.99
N GLU A 167 -8.95 -16.35 -1.21
CA GLU A 167 -9.00 -17.13 -2.46
C GLU A 167 -9.30 -18.60 -2.18
N GLY A 168 -10.26 -19.16 -2.92
CA GLY A 168 -10.61 -20.57 -2.85
C GLY A 168 -12.10 -20.78 -2.64
N ASN A 169 -12.45 -21.78 -1.84
CA ASN A 169 -13.83 -22.16 -1.55
C ASN A 169 -14.32 -21.48 -0.26
N HIS A 170 -15.08 -20.40 -0.42
CA HIS A 170 -15.68 -19.60 0.66
C HIS A 170 -16.72 -20.33 1.54
N TYR A 171 -17.04 -21.60 1.26
CA TYR A 171 -17.80 -22.46 2.18
C TYR A 171 -16.90 -23.05 3.28
N ASN A 172 -15.58 -23.02 3.11
CA ASN A 172 -14.62 -23.72 3.95
C ASN A 172 -14.02 -22.85 5.07
N PHE A 173 -14.60 -21.68 5.34
CA PHE A 173 -14.31 -20.86 6.52
C PHE A 173 -15.60 -20.38 7.19
N ASN A 174 -15.51 -19.92 8.44
CA ASN A 174 -16.64 -19.35 9.18
C ASN A 174 -16.60 -17.82 9.17
N GLY A 175 -15.40 -17.24 9.37
CA GLY A 175 -15.18 -15.79 9.27
C GLY A 175 -13.70 -15.39 9.29
N TRP A 176 -13.42 -14.20 8.78
CA TRP A 176 -12.13 -13.52 8.98
C TRP A 176 -12.39 -12.09 9.43
N TYR A 177 -11.95 -11.74 10.63
CA TYR A 177 -12.07 -10.42 11.22
C TYR A 177 -10.73 -9.69 11.11
N VAL A 178 -10.76 -8.40 10.77
CA VAL A 178 -9.60 -7.52 10.62
C VAL A 178 -9.92 -6.17 11.28
N ASP A 179 -9.03 -5.69 12.13
CA ASP A 179 -9.18 -4.43 12.88
C ASP A 179 -7.82 -3.73 13.12
N ASP A 180 -7.84 -2.49 13.61
CA ASP A 180 -6.67 -1.65 13.93
C ASP A 180 -5.60 -1.65 12.81
N VAL A 181 -6.03 -1.38 11.56
CA VAL A 181 -5.15 -1.40 10.38
C VAL A 181 -4.26 -0.15 10.36
N GLY A 182 -2.98 -0.34 10.62
CA GLY A 182 -1.94 0.67 10.48
C GLY A 182 -1.15 0.52 9.17
N PHE A 183 -0.86 1.64 8.50
CA PHE A 183 0.21 1.74 7.51
C PHE A 183 1.26 2.71 8.04
N ASP A 184 2.49 2.23 8.22
CA ASP A 184 3.65 3.05 8.54
C ASP A 184 4.72 2.89 7.46
N ALA A 185 5.63 3.84 7.32
CA ALA A 185 6.57 3.86 6.22
C ALA A 185 7.98 4.27 6.65
N GLU A 186 8.97 3.47 6.24
CA GLU A 186 10.31 4.01 6.13
C GLU A 186 10.39 4.85 4.85
N VAL A 187 10.20 6.15 5.02
CA VAL A 187 10.56 7.13 4.00
C VAL A 187 12.08 7.12 3.93
N LEU A 188 12.67 6.61 2.84
CA LEU A 188 14.09 6.83 2.63
C LEU A 188 14.31 8.34 2.56
N PRO A 189 15.13 8.91 3.46
CA PRO A 189 15.44 10.33 3.43
C PRO A 189 15.93 10.71 2.03
N ALA A 190 15.17 11.57 1.36
CA ALA A 190 15.35 11.84 -0.06
C ALA A 190 16.81 12.18 -0.35
N GLY A 191 17.47 11.33 -1.15
CA GLY A 191 18.91 11.41 -1.37
C GLY A 191 19.32 12.83 -1.76
N PRO A 192 20.35 13.42 -1.11
CA PRO A 192 20.63 14.85 -1.20
C PRO A 192 20.72 15.30 -2.66
N SER A 193 19.91 16.29 -3.05
CA SER A 193 19.87 16.78 -4.43
C SER A 193 21.13 17.60 -4.74
N ILE A 194 22.17 16.93 -5.24
CA ILE A 194 23.51 17.50 -5.45
C ILE A 194 23.49 18.53 -6.59
N ARG A 195 23.88 19.77 -6.27
CA ARG A 195 24.37 20.77 -7.21
C ARG A 195 25.90 20.83 -7.16
N ILE A 196 26.53 20.94 -8.33
CA ILE A 196 27.97 21.16 -8.47
C ILE A 196 28.18 22.56 -9.05
N ASP A 197 28.90 23.42 -8.33
CA ASP A 197 29.30 24.74 -8.81
C ASP A 197 30.65 24.69 -9.55
N GLY A 198 30.89 25.68 -10.43
CA GLY A 198 32.07 25.74 -11.29
C GLY A 198 33.43 25.94 -10.57
N ASN A 199 33.42 25.97 -9.25
CA ASN A 199 34.57 26.05 -8.35
C ASN A 199 34.87 24.72 -7.62
N GLY A 200 34.14 23.64 -7.91
CA GLY A 200 34.28 22.35 -7.24
C GLY A 200 33.53 22.22 -5.91
N THR A 201 32.66 23.17 -5.56
CA THR A 201 31.76 23.05 -4.41
C THR A 201 30.53 22.21 -4.78
N LEU A 202 30.33 21.13 -4.05
CA LEU A 202 29.07 20.39 -3.96
C LEU A 202 28.17 21.09 -2.94
N SER A 203 26.88 21.23 -3.24
CA SER A 203 25.85 21.66 -2.29
C SER A 203 24.59 20.82 -2.44
N TRP A 204 23.82 20.67 -1.37
CA TRP A 204 22.59 19.88 -1.36
C TRP A 204 21.54 20.49 -0.42
N LEU A 205 20.30 20.03 -0.54
CA LEU A 205 19.25 20.38 0.42
C LEU A 205 19.40 19.56 1.70
N GLU A 206 18.93 20.11 2.81
CA GLU A 206 18.87 19.42 4.09
C GLU A 206 17.96 18.19 3.99
N VAL A 207 18.44 17.10 4.56
CA VAL A 207 17.76 15.82 4.67
C VAL A 207 17.34 15.66 6.14
N PRO A 208 16.03 15.52 6.45
CA PRO A 208 15.55 15.38 7.82
C PRO A 208 16.28 14.27 8.57
N ASP A 209 16.56 14.50 9.86
CA ASP A 209 17.22 13.58 10.79
C ASP A 209 18.65 13.10 10.40
N ALA A 210 19.22 13.64 9.32
CA ALA A 210 20.59 13.35 8.92
C ALA A 210 21.61 14.01 9.88
N LEU A 211 22.47 13.20 10.48
CA LEU A 211 23.55 13.66 11.37
C LEU A 211 24.78 14.14 10.61
N ALA A 212 25.03 13.57 9.43
CA ALA A 212 26.15 13.91 8.56
C ALA A 212 25.84 13.53 7.10
N TYR A 213 26.76 13.86 6.21
CA TYR A 213 26.73 13.53 4.80
C TYR A 213 28.10 13.00 4.37
N ASP A 214 28.15 11.75 3.92
CA ASP A 214 29.35 11.12 3.36
C ASP A 214 29.51 11.49 1.88
N ILE A 215 30.68 12.03 1.52
CA ILE A 215 31.06 12.33 0.15
C ILE A 215 31.84 11.15 -0.42
N TYR A 216 31.45 10.70 -1.61
CA TYR A 216 32.17 9.72 -2.41
C TYR A 216 32.49 10.28 -3.79
N SER A 217 33.54 9.76 -4.43
CA SER A 217 33.86 10.12 -5.82
C SER A 217 34.42 8.97 -6.65
N ALA A 218 34.26 9.06 -7.98
CA ALA A 218 34.79 8.12 -8.96
C ALA A 218 35.27 8.85 -10.23
N ASP A 219 36.24 8.28 -10.94
CA ASP A 219 36.81 8.87 -12.18
C ASP A 219 35.92 8.59 -13.42
N THR A 220 34.93 7.72 -13.26
CA THR A 220 33.93 7.33 -14.27
C THR A 220 32.55 7.25 -13.61
N PRO A 221 31.44 7.50 -14.34
CA PRO A 221 30.11 7.61 -13.73
C PRO A 221 29.60 6.27 -13.17
N ASN A 222 30.10 5.15 -13.72
CA ASN A 222 29.76 3.79 -13.33
C ASN A 222 30.91 3.09 -12.59
N GLY A 223 31.92 3.85 -12.14
CA GLY A 223 33.09 3.32 -11.45
C GLY A 223 32.83 3.01 -9.98
N ILE A 224 33.86 2.47 -9.30
CA ILE A 224 33.85 2.33 -7.84
C ILE A 224 33.94 3.72 -7.22
N PHE A 225 32.90 4.09 -6.47
CA PHE A 225 32.86 5.34 -5.72
C PHE A 225 33.63 5.17 -4.40
N ASN A 226 34.77 5.86 -4.30
CA ASN A 226 35.63 5.84 -3.13
C ASN A 226 35.22 6.96 -2.17
N TYR A 227 35.18 6.66 -0.87
CA TYR A 227 34.93 7.64 0.19
C TYR A 227 35.98 8.76 0.14
N ARG A 228 35.54 9.99 0.42
CA ARG A 228 36.39 11.20 0.46
C ARG A 228 36.36 11.88 1.81
N ASP A 229 35.17 12.13 2.34
CA ASP A 229 34.96 12.97 3.51
C ASP A 229 33.57 12.72 4.11
N SER A 230 33.34 13.21 5.33
CA SER A 230 32.01 13.23 5.96
C SER A 230 31.80 14.57 6.67
N VAL A 231 30.73 15.28 6.34
CA VAL A 231 30.47 16.64 6.81
C VAL A 231 29.06 16.81 7.36
N ILE A 232 28.91 17.69 8.35
CA ILE A 232 27.61 18.10 8.90
C ILE A 232 26.99 19.30 8.14
N ASN A 233 27.77 19.95 7.27
CA ASN A 233 27.32 21.11 6.49
C ASN A 233 26.60 20.67 5.22
N LEU A 234 25.68 21.50 4.71
CA LEU A 234 24.98 21.27 3.43
C LEU A 234 25.83 21.56 2.17
N ASN A 235 27.16 21.57 2.33
CA ASN A 235 28.11 21.76 1.24
C ASN A 235 29.49 21.18 1.59
N TRP A 236 30.23 20.83 0.54
CA TRP A 236 31.61 20.36 0.59
C TRP A 236 32.37 20.87 -0.64
N SER A 237 33.60 21.33 -0.47
CA SER A 237 34.44 21.78 -1.60
C SER A 237 35.58 20.81 -1.82
N ASP A 238 35.74 20.32 -3.05
CA ASP A 238 36.79 19.34 -3.34
C ASP A 238 38.19 19.98 -3.18
N PRO A 239 39.02 19.49 -2.23
CA PRO A 239 40.34 20.07 -1.96
C PRO A 239 41.34 19.84 -3.11
N LEU A 240 41.00 19.01 -4.10
CA LEU A 240 41.82 18.73 -5.28
C LEU A 240 41.35 19.53 -6.53
N PHE A 241 40.32 20.37 -6.42
CA PHE A 241 39.84 21.16 -7.55
C PHE A 241 40.83 22.28 -7.95
N PRO A 242 41.07 22.52 -9.26
CA PRO A 242 40.57 21.77 -10.41
C PRO A 242 41.39 20.52 -10.71
N GLN A 243 40.69 19.40 -10.93
CA GLN A 243 41.26 18.10 -11.31
C GLN A 243 40.64 17.59 -12.62
N ASN A 244 41.08 16.41 -13.06
CA ASN A 244 40.41 15.68 -14.15
C ASN A 244 38.95 15.39 -13.79
N ARG A 245 38.12 15.11 -14.81
CA ARG A 245 36.67 14.88 -14.65
C ARG A 245 36.36 13.84 -13.57
N GLN A 246 35.83 14.31 -12.45
CA GLN A 246 35.37 13.50 -11.32
C GLN A 246 33.84 13.43 -11.30
N PHE A 247 33.30 12.33 -10.79
CA PHE A 247 31.89 12.12 -10.49
C PHE A 247 31.73 11.98 -8.98
N TYR A 248 30.62 12.48 -8.42
CA TYR A 248 30.39 12.50 -6.97
C TYR A 248 29.07 11.85 -6.60
N ARG A 249 29.00 11.32 -5.38
CA ARG A 249 27.78 10.94 -4.67
C ARG A 249 27.86 11.50 -3.26
N VAL A 250 26.72 11.92 -2.72
CA VAL A 250 26.56 12.32 -1.33
C VAL A 250 25.50 11.41 -0.73
N ARG A 251 25.78 10.85 0.45
CA ARG A 251 24.89 9.96 1.19
C ARG A 251 24.63 10.55 2.56
N ALA A 252 23.37 10.79 2.92
CA ALA A 252 23.03 11.19 4.27
C ALA A 252 23.27 10.04 5.26
N VAL A 253 23.67 10.36 6.49
CA VAL A 253 24.03 9.41 7.55
C VAL A 253 23.10 9.62 8.74
N PHE A 254 22.56 8.52 9.25
CA PHE A 254 21.56 8.48 10.32
C PHE A 254 22.10 7.73 11.54
N ILE A 255 21.32 7.70 12.62
CA ILE A 255 21.49 6.69 13.67
C ILE A 255 20.99 5.36 13.10
N ASP A 256 21.82 4.32 13.15
CA ASP A 256 21.35 2.94 13.00
C ASP A 256 20.44 2.62 14.22
N PRO A 257 19.22 2.07 14.01
CA PRO A 257 18.28 1.76 15.08
C PRO A 257 18.74 0.61 16.02
#